data_AF-A0A2S0KEC6-F1
#
_entry.id   AF-A0A2S0KEC6-F1
#
_cell.length_a   1.000
_cell.length_b   1.000
_cell.length_c   1.000
_cell.angle_alpha   90.00
_cell.angle_beta   90.00
_cell.angle_gamma   90.00
#
_symmetry.space_group_name_H-M   'P 1'
#
loop_
_entity.id
_entity.type
_entity.pdbx_description
1 polymer ?
#
loop_
_entity_poly.entity_id
_entity_poly.type
_entity_poly.pdbx_seq_one_letter_code
_entity_poly.pdbx_strand_id
1 'polypeptide(L)'
;MTGSEPVRGVLACDGAHVQCHECGDWYRSLTTHIRLAHGMSDDEYRYEWDLPAATRLASDDVRNTARANAMQRVDRAGPLAVPRFLPGTYVEGGAVAAEYDDRARRLWTERLQAAGWASWEAAVDWAVEHDKTWSDIAARLGITHQQARTVGMAHGVVLPPLWQRMVVVARDHVDRYGTLLNTTGRLSAWLSRTRHESKTKRLPRRAVAALDRLDPDWRLDREARRGAMRRRKVANGHQVSSFRTFDAQVRAAGFEGAAGLLRHGIVEHLGPSELGDLVGVRGDSLLKRMTVGNPENPFDATEELCSSVFGMLDDDGSRVQCHECGLWFGVLYRHLTWHTGDDGGPLSAEAYRKRHGLPADLPLRSDGAPETLSGQWDAHLQEAGFASWEDALAAMAQDHLGLSELGERLGVRGDALPAVLAREAPGDPWAATEPFRVSRFGHLEDDGERSQCHECGLWYRRVGSHVSAHSGDDGEPLTFDEYRARPRGRAGAAARRE
;
A
#
# COMPACT_ATOMS: atom_id res chain seq x y z
N MET A 1 17.92 33.22 -25.52
CA MET A 1 16.71 34.07 -25.49
C MET A 1 16.09 33.92 -24.12
N THR A 2 16.15 34.96 -23.28
CA THR A 2 15.48 34.97 -21.96
C THR A 2 13.97 34.96 -22.20
N GLY A 3 13.31 33.85 -21.86
CA GLY A 3 11.91 33.63 -22.15
C GLY A 3 11.04 34.68 -21.46
N SER A 4 10.42 35.55 -22.26
CA SER A 4 9.32 36.38 -21.78
C SER A 4 8.22 35.47 -21.26
N GLU A 5 7.66 35.82 -20.10
CA GLU A 5 6.51 35.12 -19.55
C GLU A 5 5.33 35.22 -20.53
N PRO A 6 4.64 34.11 -20.84
CA PRO A 6 3.59 34.12 -21.85
C PRO A 6 2.44 35.05 -21.43
N VAL A 7 2.05 35.95 -22.33
CA VAL A 7 0.97 36.92 -22.10
C VAL A 7 -0.36 36.30 -22.50
N ARG A 8 -1.33 36.26 -21.58
CA ARG A 8 -2.68 35.77 -21.87
C ARG A 8 -3.31 36.51 -23.05
N GLY A 9 -4.06 35.78 -23.88
CA GLY A 9 -4.71 36.30 -25.07
C GLY A 9 -3.80 36.52 -26.28
N VAL A 10 -2.48 36.36 -26.14
CA VAL A 10 -1.51 36.56 -27.24
C VAL A 10 -0.55 35.38 -27.33
N LEU A 11 -0.62 34.63 -28.41
CA LEU A 11 0.34 33.55 -28.68
C LEU A 11 1.65 34.12 -29.24
N ALA A 12 2.71 34.08 -28.45
CA ALA A 12 4.04 34.51 -28.90
C ALA A 12 4.54 33.63 -30.07
N CYS A 13 5.03 34.27 -31.13
CA CYS A 13 5.55 33.64 -32.34
C CYS A 13 6.85 34.35 -32.75
N ASP A 14 7.92 33.59 -33.02
CA ASP A 14 9.21 34.11 -33.52
C ASP A 14 9.34 33.99 -35.05
N GLY A 15 8.23 33.64 -35.72
CA GLY A 15 8.15 33.30 -37.13
C GLY A 15 8.28 31.79 -37.38
N ALA A 16 9.28 31.15 -36.81
CA ALA A 16 9.57 29.72 -37.01
C ALA A 16 8.86 28.82 -35.98
N HIS A 17 8.56 29.34 -34.79
CA HIS A 17 8.01 28.66 -33.65
C HIS A 17 6.98 29.54 -32.92
N VAL A 18 6.08 28.87 -32.20
CA VAL A 18 5.11 29.44 -31.29
C VAL A 18 5.39 28.93 -29.87
N GLN A 19 5.28 29.81 -28.88
CA GLN A 19 5.53 29.47 -27.48
C GLN A 19 4.29 28.84 -26.84
N CYS A 20 4.47 27.72 -26.14
CA CYS A 20 3.41 27.12 -25.34
C CYS A 20 3.23 27.88 -24.01
N HIS A 21 2.03 28.37 -23.73
CA HIS A 21 1.67 29.02 -22.46
C HIS A 21 1.79 28.11 -21.22
N GLU A 22 1.61 26.80 -21.37
CA GLU A 22 1.67 25.85 -20.24
C GLU A 22 3.11 25.59 -19.78
N CYS A 23 3.99 25.20 -20.71
CA CYS A 23 5.38 24.83 -20.39
C CYS A 23 6.41 25.94 -20.66
N GLY A 24 6.08 26.94 -21.48
CA GLY A 24 6.99 28.01 -21.89
C GLY A 24 7.94 27.67 -23.04
N ASP A 25 7.92 26.43 -23.54
CA ASP A 25 8.79 25.96 -24.63
C ASP A 25 8.27 26.37 -26.02
N TRP A 26 9.16 26.39 -27.01
CA TRP A 26 8.89 26.83 -28.38
C TRP A 26 8.73 25.66 -29.34
N TYR A 27 7.68 25.68 -30.17
CA TYR A 27 7.34 24.59 -31.08
C TYR A 27 6.91 25.11 -32.45
N ARG A 28 7.15 24.33 -33.51
CA ARG A 28 6.64 24.66 -34.85
C ARG A 28 5.11 24.58 -34.94
N SER A 29 4.51 23.67 -34.18
CA SER A 29 3.06 23.53 -34.03
C SER A 29 2.75 23.02 -32.64
N LEU A 30 1.82 23.69 -31.97
CA LEU A 30 1.35 23.31 -30.64
C LEU A 30 0.30 22.19 -30.71
N THR A 31 -0.41 22.00 -31.82
CA THR A 31 -1.51 21.01 -31.94
C THR A 31 -1.13 19.60 -31.44
N THR A 32 0.03 19.08 -31.85
CA THR A 32 0.50 17.77 -31.39
C THR A 32 1.06 17.83 -29.97
N HIS A 33 1.78 18.88 -29.64
CA HIS A 33 2.42 19.06 -28.34
C HIS A 33 1.39 19.18 -27.22
N ILE A 34 0.41 20.07 -27.31
CA ILE A 34 -0.61 20.29 -26.26
C ILE A 34 -1.44 19.04 -26.02
N ARG A 35 -1.68 18.24 -27.06
CA ARG A 35 -2.40 16.97 -26.94
C ARG A 35 -1.59 15.92 -26.18
N LEU A 36 -0.31 15.77 -26.52
CA LEU A 36 0.54 14.73 -25.92
C LEU A 36 1.09 15.14 -24.55
N ALA A 37 1.48 16.40 -24.38
CA ALA A 37 2.13 16.89 -23.18
C ALA A 37 1.13 17.41 -22.13
N HIS A 38 0.02 18.01 -22.56
CA HIS A 38 -0.94 18.66 -21.65
C HIS A 38 -2.32 18.00 -21.67
N GLY A 39 -2.55 17.02 -22.55
CA GLY A 39 -3.84 16.35 -22.67
C GLY A 39 -4.96 17.29 -23.09
N MET A 40 -4.63 18.43 -23.72
CA MET A 40 -5.58 19.42 -24.18
C MET A 40 -5.74 19.34 -25.69
N SER A 41 -6.92 19.70 -26.17
CA SER A 41 -7.12 20.05 -27.56
C SER A 41 -6.78 21.49 -27.88
N ASP A 42 -6.75 21.79 -29.16
CA ASP A 42 -6.58 23.13 -29.69
C ASP A 42 -7.65 24.11 -29.17
N ASP A 43 -8.92 23.70 -29.08
CA ASP A 43 -10.02 24.58 -28.65
C ASP A 43 -10.01 24.80 -27.15
N GLU A 44 -9.78 23.75 -26.35
CA GLU A 44 -9.59 23.87 -24.90
C GLU A 44 -8.39 24.75 -24.60
N TYR A 45 -7.29 24.57 -25.34
CA TYR A 45 -6.10 25.38 -25.17
C TYR A 45 -6.35 26.86 -25.50
N ARG A 46 -7.10 27.15 -26.58
CA ARG A 46 -7.46 28.53 -26.91
C ARG A 46 -8.34 29.16 -25.83
N TYR A 47 -9.39 28.44 -25.44
CA TYR A 47 -10.31 28.89 -24.40
C TYR A 47 -9.58 29.15 -23.07
N GLU A 48 -8.71 28.22 -22.67
CA GLU A 48 -7.96 28.27 -21.42
C GLU A 48 -7.01 29.47 -21.33
N TRP A 49 -6.45 29.88 -22.47
CA TRP A 49 -5.47 30.97 -22.57
C TRP A 49 -6.04 32.26 -23.14
N ASP A 50 -7.38 32.38 -23.15
CA ASP A 50 -8.11 33.54 -23.67
C ASP A 50 -7.73 33.89 -25.12
N LEU A 51 -7.24 32.91 -25.89
CA LEU A 51 -6.88 33.09 -27.28
C LEU A 51 -8.15 33.14 -28.13
N PRO A 52 -8.26 34.08 -29.08
CA PRO A 52 -9.34 34.06 -30.06
C PRO A 52 -9.46 32.69 -30.73
N ALA A 53 -10.69 32.22 -30.99
CA ALA A 53 -10.92 30.93 -31.64
C ALA A 53 -10.20 30.78 -32.99
N ALA A 54 -9.97 31.90 -33.68
CA ALA A 54 -9.24 31.97 -34.95
C ALA A 54 -7.71 31.88 -34.80
N THR A 55 -7.17 31.96 -33.58
CA THR A 55 -5.72 31.92 -33.32
C THR A 55 -5.14 30.60 -33.77
N ARG A 56 -4.17 30.68 -34.67
CA ARG A 56 -3.49 29.51 -35.22
C ARG A 56 -2.43 29.04 -34.24
N LEU A 57 -2.47 27.75 -33.89
CA LEU A 57 -1.54 27.12 -32.98
C LEU A 57 -0.30 26.55 -33.71
N ALA A 58 0.10 27.20 -34.80
CA ALA A 58 1.23 26.81 -35.64
C ALA A 58 1.98 28.06 -36.09
N SER A 59 3.30 27.93 -36.22
CA SER A 59 4.17 29.03 -36.64
C SER A 59 3.90 29.49 -38.07
N ASP A 60 4.34 30.71 -38.39
CA ASP A 60 4.15 31.33 -39.69
C ASP A 60 4.76 30.49 -40.81
N ASP A 61 5.94 29.92 -40.57
CA ASP A 61 6.60 29.00 -41.49
C ASP A 61 5.74 27.78 -41.83
N VAL A 62 5.14 27.13 -40.81
CA VAL A 62 4.28 25.97 -41.02
C VAL A 62 3.03 26.37 -41.79
N ARG A 63 2.44 27.53 -41.49
CA ARG A 63 1.27 28.06 -42.18
C ARG A 63 1.57 28.38 -43.65
N ASN A 64 2.69 29.03 -43.91
CA ASN A 64 3.14 29.39 -45.25
C ASN A 64 3.45 28.14 -46.08
N THR A 65 4.13 27.15 -45.48
CA THR A 65 4.40 25.85 -46.12
C THR A 65 3.10 25.10 -46.45
N ALA A 66 2.16 25.04 -45.50
CA ALA A 66 0.87 24.39 -45.72
C ALA A 66 0.06 25.09 -46.83
N ARG A 67 0.10 26.44 -46.88
CA ARG A 67 -0.53 27.23 -47.94
C ARG A 67 0.09 26.97 -49.31
N ALA A 68 1.43 26.94 -49.40
CA ALA A 68 2.13 26.63 -50.63
C ALA A 68 1.81 25.21 -51.14
N ASN A 69 1.80 24.23 -50.25
CA ASN A 69 1.42 22.85 -50.58
C ASN A 69 -0.05 22.73 -51.02
N ALA A 70 -0.95 23.49 -50.39
CA ALA A 70 -2.36 23.54 -50.80
C ALA A 70 -2.50 24.13 -52.21
N MET A 71 -1.77 25.20 -52.54
CA MET A 71 -1.76 25.79 -53.89
C MET A 71 -1.21 24.81 -54.93
N GLN A 72 -0.08 24.14 -54.64
CA GLN A 72 0.47 23.11 -55.54
C GLN A 72 -0.50 21.95 -55.77
N ARG A 73 -1.32 21.60 -54.77
CA ARG A 73 -2.36 20.57 -54.92
C ARG A 73 -3.50 21.03 -55.82
N VAL A 74 -3.92 22.29 -55.72
CA VAL A 74 -4.93 22.88 -56.61
C VAL A 74 -4.42 22.90 -58.05
N ASP A 75 -3.18 23.35 -58.27
CA ASP A 75 -2.56 23.37 -59.60
C ASP A 75 -2.44 21.97 -60.22
N ARG A 76 -2.12 20.96 -59.40
CA ARG A 76 -1.97 19.57 -59.87
C ARG A 76 -3.29 18.84 -60.10
N ALA A 77 -4.35 19.23 -59.41
CA ALA A 77 -5.66 18.57 -59.50
C ALA A 77 -6.57 19.17 -60.59
N GLY A 78 -6.20 20.33 -61.15
CA GLY A 78 -6.98 21.02 -62.17
C GLY A 78 -8.31 21.61 -61.64
N PRO A 79 -9.04 22.38 -62.48
CA PRO A 79 -10.23 23.15 -62.07
C PRO A 79 -11.45 22.32 -61.62
N LEU A 80 -11.35 20.99 -61.57
CA LEU A 80 -12.42 20.08 -61.13
C LEU A 80 -12.23 19.54 -59.70
N ALA A 81 -11.18 19.95 -58.98
CA ALA A 81 -11.07 19.69 -57.55
C ALA A 81 -12.05 20.56 -56.76
N VAL A 82 -13.32 20.15 -56.74
CA VAL A 82 -14.34 20.76 -55.88
C VAL A 82 -13.82 20.78 -54.45
N PRO A 83 -13.82 21.94 -53.75
CA PRO A 83 -13.42 21.98 -52.36
C PRO A 83 -14.28 21.03 -51.55
N ARG A 84 -13.64 20.11 -50.82
CA ARG A 84 -14.27 19.38 -49.73
C ARG A 84 -14.83 20.43 -48.78
N PHE A 85 -16.16 20.60 -48.79
CA PHE A 85 -16.95 21.55 -48.02
C PHE A 85 -16.15 22.26 -46.92
N LEU A 86 -15.71 23.49 -47.22
CA LEU A 86 -15.20 24.39 -46.19
C LEU A 86 -16.40 24.84 -45.34
N PRO A 87 -16.37 24.64 -44.01
CA PRO A 87 -17.37 25.23 -43.13
C PRO A 87 -17.34 26.75 -43.31
N GLY A 88 -18.40 27.33 -43.85
CA GLY A 88 -18.53 28.79 -44.03
C GLY A 88 -19.02 29.27 -45.40
N THR A 89 -19.11 28.41 -46.42
CA THR A 89 -19.88 28.76 -47.62
C THR A 89 -21.37 28.59 -47.31
N TYR A 90 -21.97 29.63 -46.73
CA TYR A 90 -23.42 29.76 -46.61
C TYR A 90 -24.00 29.81 -48.02
N VAL A 91 -24.46 28.67 -48.52
CA VAL A 91 -25.45 28.63 -49.59
C VAL A 91 -26.78 28.92 -48.91
N GLU A 92 -27.52 29.91 -49.39
CA GLU A 92 -28.90 30.16 -48.98
C GLU A 92 -29.74 28.90 -49.24
N GLY A 93 -29.82 28.04 -48.23
CA GLY A 93 -30.39 26.70 -48.32
C GLY A 93 -30.89 26.23 -46.97
N GLY A 94 -31.62 27.09 -46.25
CA GLY A 94 -32.11 26.82 -44.90
C GLY A 94 -32.91 25.51 -44.76
N ALA A 95 -33.60 25.08 -45.82
CA ALA A 95 -34.35 23.82 -45.83
C ALA A 95 -33.42 22.58 -45.88
N VAL A 96 -32.34 22.63 -46.68
CA VAL A 96 -31.41 21.50 -46.84
C VAL A 96 -30.52 21.34 -45.60
N ALA A 97 -30.15 22.45 -44.97
CA ALA A 97 -29.41 22.44 -43.70
C ALA A 97 -30.24 21.81 -42.56
N ALA A 98 -31.52 22.18 -42.44
CA ALA A 98 -32.41 21.62 -41.42
C ALA A 98 -32.63 20.10 -41.59
N GLU A 99 -32.81 19.63 -42.83
CA GLU A 99 -32.97 18.20 -43.12
C GLU A 99 -31.70 17.39 -42.81
N TYR A 100 -30.53 17.97 -43.10
CA TYR A 100 -29.24 17.36 -42.76
C TYR A 100 -29.03 17.25 -41.24
N ASP A 101 -29.36 18.30 -40.49
CA ASP A 101 -29.25 18.33 -39.03
C ASP A 101 -30.21 17.34 -38.34
N ASP A 102 -31.42 17.17 -38.88
CA ASP A 102 -32.36 16.16 -38.40
C ASP A 102 -31.87 14.73 -38.67
N ARG A 103 -31.31 14.48 -39.86
CA ARG A 103 -30.73 13.18 -40.20
C ARG A 103 -29.52 12.87 -39.32
N ALA A 104 -28.64 13.86 -39.09
CA ALA A 104 -27.51 13.72 -38.20
C ALA A 104 -27.95 13.44 -36.75
N ARG A 105 -28.95 14.16 -36.23
CA ARG A 105 -29.52 13.89 -34.89
C ARG A 105 -30.10 12.49 -34.76
N ARG A 106 -30.85 12.01 -35.75
CA ARG A 106 -31.37 10.62 -35.76
C ARG A 106 -30.24 9.59 -35.74
N LEU A 107 -29.24 9.74 -36.61
CA LEU A 107 -28.09 8.84 -36.68
C LEU A 107 -27.33 8.76 -35.35
N TRP A 108 -27.10 9.89 -34.69
CA TRP A 108 -26.41 9.90 -33.39
C TRP A 108 -27.26 9.29 -32.28
N THR A 109 -28.57 9.55 -32.28
CA THR A 109 -29.51 8.93 -31.34
C THR A 109 -29.49 7.40 -31.47
N GLU A 110 -29.59 6.88 -32.69
CA GLU A 110 -29.53 5.43 -32.96
C GLU A 110 -28.21 4.81 -32.50
N ARG A 111 -27.06 5.47 -32.75
CA ARG A 111 -25.74 4.99 -32.31
C ARG A 111 -25.59 4.98 -30.80
N LEU A 112 -26.03 6.03 -30.12
CA LEU A 112 -26.01 6.09 -28.67
C LEU A 112 -26.90 4.99 -28.08
N GLN A 113 -28.12 4.84 -28.58
CA GLN A 113 -29.04 3.78 -28.15
C GLN A 113 -28.45 2.38 -28.38
N ALA A 114 -27.85 2.13 -29.54
CA ALA A 114 -27.17 0.86 -29.84
C ALA A 114 -25.98 0.59 -28.90
N ALA A 115 -25.29 1.63 -28.43
CA ALA A 115 -24.24 1.54 -27.42
C ALA A 115 -24.75 1.39 -25.98
N GLY A 116 -26.07 1.51 -25.77
CA GLY A 116 -26.73 1.46 -24.45
C GLY A 116 -26.79 2.81 -23.73
N TRP A 117 -26.66 3.93 -24.45
CA TRP A 117 -26.71 5.28 -23.89
C TRP A 117 -27.93 6.07 -24.38
N ALA A 118 -28.61 6.73 -23.47
CA ALA A 118 -29.78 7.56 -23.81
C ALA A 118 -29.39 8.90 -24.45
N SER A 119 -28.18 9.40 -24.17
CA SER A 119 -27.68 10.67 -24.67
C SER A 119 -26.14 10.74 -24.64
N TRP A 120 -25.56 11.84 -25.13
CA TRP A 120 -24.12 12.10 -25.02
C TRP A 120 -23.69 12.35 -23.57
N GLU A 121 -24.54 12.95 -22.74
CA GLU A 121 -24.33 13.13 -21.29
C GLU A 121 -24.16 11.76 -20.63
N ALA A 122 -25.07 10.82 -20.90
CA ALA A 122 -24.99 9.46 -20.36
C ALA A 122 -23.70 8.73 -20.79
N ALA A 123 -23.22 8.98 -22.03
CA ALA A 123 -21.95 8.41 -22.50
C ALA A 123 -20.74 9.03 -21.79
N VAL A 124 -20.77 10.33 -21.50
CA VAL A 124 -19.73 11.03 -20.72
C VAL A 124 -19.75 10.62 -19.26
N ASP A 125 -20.92 10.52 -18.64
CA ASP A 125 -21.10 10.07 -17.25
C ASP A 125 -20.58 8.64 -17.10
N TRP A 126 -20.94 7.75 -18.02
CA TRP A 126 -20.37 6.40 -18.10
C TRP A 126 -18.84 6.44 -18.18
N ALA A 127 -18.28 7.32 -19.01
CA ALA A 127 -16.83 7.43 -19.15
C ALA A 127 -16.16 8.01 -17.89
N VAL A 128 -16.80 8.92 -17.17
CA VAL A 128 -16.29 9.43 -15.89
C VAL A 128 -16.30 8.31 -14.84
N GLU A 129 -17.42 7.60 -14.72
CA GLU A 129 -17.63 6.50 -13.78
C GLU A 129 -16.64 5.36 -13.99
N HIS A 130 -16.38 4.99 -15.26
CA HIS A 130 -15.55 3.84 -15.61
C HIS A 130 -14.09 4.19 -15.93
N ASP A 131 -13.69 5.43 -15.71
CA ASP A 131 -12.42 6.01 -16.14
C ASP A 131 -12.05 5.70 -17.60
N LYS A 132 -12.91 6.16 -18.48
CA LYS A 132 -12.73 6.05 -19.92
C LYS A 132 -12.44 7.40 -20.53
N THR A 133 -12.10 7.35 -21.80
CA THR A 133 -11.73 8.49 -22.63
C THR A 133 -12.68 8.61 -23.81
N TRP A 134 -12.57 9.71 -24.55
CA TRP A 134 -13.24 9.84 -25.84
C TRP A 134 -12.94 8.68 -26.80
N SER A 135 -11.78 8.03 -26.69
CA SER A 135 -11.43 6.89 -27.54
C SER A 135 -12.27 5.66 -27.22
N ASP A 136 -12.60 5.44 -25.95
CA ASP A 136 -13.45 4.34 -25.52
C ASP A 136 -14.91 4.58 -25.93
N ILE A 137 -15.39 5.82 -25.78
CA ILE A 137 -16.71 6.22 -26.29
C ILE A 137 -16.78 6.00 -27.80
N ALA A 138 -15.74 6.44 -28.53
CA ALA A 138 -15.65 6.29 -29.97
C ALA A 138 -15.63 4.82 -30.41
N ALA A 139 -14.85 3.97 -29.73
CA ALA A 139 -14.78 2.54 -30.00
C ALA A 139 -16.15 1.88 -29.86
N ARG A 140 -16.91 2.24 -28.80
CA ARG A 140 -18.24 1.68 -28.56
C ARG A 140 -19.31 2.18 -29.54
N LEU A 141 -19.14 3.38 -30.09
CA LEU A 141 -20.00 3.93 -31.14
C LEU A 141 -19.58 3.52 -32.56
N GLY A 142 -18.45 2.82 -32.73
CA GLY A 142 -17.89 2.49 -34.04
C GLY A 142 -17.46 3.72 -34.85
N ILE A 143 -16.91 4.74 -34.19
CA ILE A 143 -16.44 5.99 -34.82
C ILE A 143 -15.01 6.31 -34.41
N THR A 144 -14.44 7.34 -35.04
CA THR A 144 -13.12 7.85 -34.64
C THR A 144 -13.22 8.69 -33.36
N HIS A 145 -12.13 8.70 -32.57
CA HIS A 145 -11.98 9.58 -31.40
C HIS A 145 -12.35 11.05 -31.70
N GLN A 146 -11.89 11.57 -32.84
CA GLN A 146 -12.14 12.97 -33.23
C GLN A 146 -13.63 13.21 -33.48
N GLN A 147 -14.33 12.28 -34.13
CA GLN A 147 -15.78 12.38 -34.33
C GLN A 147 -16.55 12.35 -33.01
N ALA A 148 -16.24 11.41 -32.12
CA ALA A 148 -16.90 11.34 -30.82
C ALA A 148 -16.76 12.65 -30.04
N ARG A 149 -15.54 13.17 -30.00
CA ARG A 149 -15.23 14.42 -29.31
C ARG A 149 -15.91 15.65 -29.93
N THR A 150 -15.82 15.82 -31.25
CA THR A 150 -16.45 16.96 -31.93
C THR A 150 -17.97 16.94 -31.75
N VAL A 151 -18.59 15.77 -31.90
CA VAL A 151 -20.05 15.65 -31.80
C VAL A 151 -20.49 15.83 -30.35
N GLY A 152 -19.83 15.22 -29.37
CA GLY A 152 -20.13 15.44 -27.96
C GLY A 152 -20.06 16.93 -27.59
N MET A 153 -19.00 17.63 -28.01
CA MET A 153 -18.89 19.08 -27.79
C MET A 153 -20.00 19.89 -28.46
N ALA A 154 -20.43 19.50 -29.67
CA ALA A 154 -21.56 20.13 -30.34
C ALA A 154 -22.89 19.92 -29.58
N HIS A 155 -23.00 18.85 -28.80
CA HIS A 155 -24.10 18.60 -27.87
C HIS A 155 -23.90 19.23 -26.48
N GLY A 156 -22.89 20.08 -26.30
CA GLY A 156 -22.64 20.78 -25.04
C GLY A 156 -21.99 19.92 -23.96
N VAL A 157 -21.58 18.69 -24.27
CA VAL A 157 -20.92 17.82 -23.28
C VAL A 157 -19.40 17.93 -23.36
N VAL A 158 -18.77 18.00 -22.20
CA VAL A 158 -17.31 18.06 -22.06
C VAL A 158 -16.89 16.94 -21.12
N LEU A 159 -16.10 15.99 -21.62
CA LEU A 159 -15.47 14.99 -20.77
C LEU A 159 -14.31 15.67 -20.02
N PRO A 160 -14.35 15.76 -18.67
CA PRO A 160 -13.29 16.42 -17.93
C PRO A 160 -11.94 15.74 -18.20
N PRO A 161 -10.84 16.49 -18.38
CA PRO A 161 -9.52 15.90 -18.55
C PRO A 161 -9.16 15.01 -17.37
N LEU A 162 -8.31 14.01 -17.61
CA LEU A 162 -7.95 12.99 -16.63
C LEU A 162 -7.52 13.58 -15.28
N TRP A 163 -6.74 14.66 -15.28
CA TRP A 163 -6.27 15.29 -14.04
C TRP A 163 -7.42 15.86 -13.20
N GLN A 164 -8.48 16.41 -13.80
CA GLN A 164 -9.64 16.94 -13.05
C GLN A 164 -10.38 15.79 -12.37
N ARG A 165 -10.60 14.70 -13.10
CA ARG A 165 -11.23 13.49 -12.55
C ARG A 165 -10.41 12.91 -11.39
N MET A 166 -9.09 12.86 -11.55
CA MET A 166 -8.19 12.38 -10.50
C MET A 166 -8.12 13.32 -9.29
N VAL A 167 -8.31 14.63 -9.46
CA VAL A 167 -8.43 15.56 -8.34
C VAL A 167 -9.72 15.33 -7.55
N VAL A 168 -10.83 14.96 -8.19
CA VAL A 168 -12.06 14.55 -7.48
C VAL A 168 -11.80 13.29 -6.65
N VAL A 169 -11.20 12.26 -7.26
CA VAL A 169 -10.81 11.03 -6.55
C VAL A 169 -9.84 11.31 -5.39
N ALA A 170 -8.90 12.25 -5.58
CA ALA A 170 -7.99 12.68 -4.53
C ALA A 170 -8.71 13.40 -3.39
N ARG A 171 -9.70 14.24 -3.69
CA ARG A 171 -10.53 14.91 -2.69
C ARG A 171 -11.32 13.90 -1.87
N ASP A 172 -12.06 13.00 -2.51
CA ASP A 172 -12.83 11.96 -1.81
C ASP A 172 -11.93 11.11 -0.90
N HIS A 173 -10.69 10.86 -1.33
CA HIS A 173 -9.70 10.17 -0.52
C HIS A 173 -9.25 11.00 0.69
N VAL A 174 -8.99 12.29 0.54
CA VAL A 174 -8.64 13.18 1.65
C VAL A 174 -9.82 13.34 2.61
N ASP A 175 -11.05 13.47 2.11
CA ASP A 175 -12.25 13.57 2.95
C ASP A 175 -12.43 12.31 3.81
N ARG A 176 -12.08 11.13 3.27
CA ARG A 176 -12.18 9.85 4.00
C ARG A 176 -10.99 9.54 4.92
N TYR A 177 -9.76 9.87 4.50
CA TYR A 177 -8.53 9.40 5.16
C TYR A 177 -7.65 10.54 5.68
N GLY A 178 -8.04 11.80 5.50
CA GLY A 178 -7.34 13.00 5.95
C GLY A 178 -6.04 13.33 5.22
N THR A 179 -5.58 12.51 4.27
CA THR A 179 -4.28 12.71 3.61
C THR A 179 -4.13 11.94 2.29
N LEU A 180 -3.29 12.46 1.39
CA LEU A 180 -2.81 11.80 0.17
C LEU A 180 -1.50 11.01 0.37
N LEU A 181 -0.97 10.94 1.59
CA LEU A 181 0.27 10.20 1.85
C LEU A 181 0.07 8.70 1.62
N ASN A 182 -1.10 8.17 1.95
CA ASN A 182 -1.41 6.74 1.95
C ASN A 182 -2.46 6.35 0.90
N THR A 183 -2.18 6.68 -0.36
CA THR A 183 -3.03 6.26 -1.47
C THR A 183 -2.64 4.86 -1.96
N THR A 184 -3.62 4.07 -2.40
CA THR A 184 -3.42 2.75 -3.02
C THR A 184 -3.93 2.74 -4.47
N GLY A 185 -3.58 1.68 -5.22
CA GLY A 185 -4.09 1.43 -6.56
C GLY A 185 -3.84 2.59 -7.54
N ARG A 186 -4.89 2.93 -8.29
CA ARG A 186 -4.83 3.89 -9.40
C ARG A 186 -4.45 5.30 -8.96
N LEU A 187 -5.00 5.80 -7.85
CA LEU A 187 -4.67 7.12 -7.32
C LEU A 187 -3.18 7.21 -6.96
N SER A 188 -2.62 6.16 -6.36
CA SER A 188 -1.19 6.08 -6.02
C SER A 188 -0.29 6.09 -7.25
N ALA A 189 -0.65 5.33 -8.28
CA ALA A 189 0.07 5.31 -9.56
C ALA A 189 0.01 6.67 -10.26
N TRP A 190 -1.16 7.32 -10.26
CA TRP A 190 -1.32 8.67 -10.79
C TRP A 190 -0.49 9.69 -10.01
N LEU A 191 -0.63 9.78 -8.69
CA LEU A 191 0.17 10.72 -7.86
C LEU A 191 1.67 10.51 -8.03
N SER A 192 2.13 9.26 -8.17
CA SER A 192 3.55 8.98 -8.41
C SER A 192 4.04 9.54 -9.74
N ARG A 193 3.25 9.38 -10.82
CA ARG A 193 3.53 10.04 -12.11
C ARG A 193 3.45 11.55 -11.99
N THR A 194 2.42 12.06 -11.33
CA THR A 194 2.18 13.50 -11.13
C THR A 194 3.34 14.18 -10.39
N ARG A 195 3.90 13.56 -9.35
CA ARG A 195 5.10 14.06 -8.65
C ARG A 195 6.33 14.11 -9.56
N HIS A 196 6.47 13.13 -10.45
CA HIS A 196 7.56 13.08 -11.41
C HIS A 196 7.39 14.17 -12.48
N GLU A 197 6.17 14.32 -13.02
CA GLU A 197 5.81 15.31 -14.03
C GLU A 197 5.84 16.76 -13.50
N SER A 198 5.52 16.97 -12.22
CA SER A 198 5.63 18.29 -11.59
C SER A 198 7.07 18.78 -11.50
N LYS A 199 8.03 17.86 -11.32
CA LYS A 199 9.47 18.19 -11.35
C LYS A 199 9.95 18.54 -12.76
N THR A 200 9.33 17.96 -13.79
CA THR A 200 9.70 18.17 -15.20
C THR A 200 8.85 19.25 -15.90
N LYS A 201 8.03 20.01 -15.15
CA LYS A 201 7.13 21.07 -15.66
C LYS A 201 6.12 20.61 -16.72
N ARG A 202 5.76 19.32 -16.74
CA ARG A 202 4.80 18.77 -17.72
C ARG A 202 3.35 18.73 -17.22
N LEU A 203 3.15 18.82 -15.92
CA LEU A 203 1.80 18.80 -15.33
C LEU A 203 1.14 20.19 -15.41
N PRO A 204 -0.16 20.29 -15.75
CA PRO A 204 -0.89 21.56 -15.66
C PRO A 204 -0.77 22.19 -14.27
N ARG A 205 -0.40 23.46 -14.20
CA ARG A 205 -0.21 24.20 -12.92
C ARG A 205 -1.46 24.15 -12.02
N ARG A 206 -2.65 24.09 -12.63
CA ARG A 206 -3.93 23.96 -11.93
C ARG A 206 -4.09 22.64 -11.19
N ALA A 207 -3.66 21.52 -11.78
CA ALA A 207 -3.71 20.22 -11.13
C ALA A 207 -2.80 20.18 -9.90
N VAL A 208 -1.59 20.72 -10.05
CA VAL A 208 -0.64 20.89 -8.95
C VAL A 208 -1.24 21.72 -7.82
N ALA A 209 -1.77 22.92 -8.13
CA ALA A 209 -2.35 23.81 -7.14
C ALA A 209 -3.60 23.22 -6.46
N ALA A 210 -4.39 22.41 -7.18
CA ALA A 210 -5.52 21.70 -6.60
C ALA A 210 -5.07 20.64 -5.59
N LEU A 211 -4.03 19.86 -5.90
CA LEU A 211 -3.48 18.88 -4.97
C LEU A 211 -2.81 19.53 -3.76
N ASP A 212 -2.12 20.65 -3.93
CA ASP A 212 -1.53 21.38 -2.80
C ASP A 212 -2.59 21.88 -1.81
N ARG A 213 -3.75 22.30 -2.32
CA ARG A 213 -4.90 22.70 -1.47
C ARG A 213 -5.53 21.50 -0.76
N LEU A 214 -5.49 20.31 -1.35
CA LEU A 214 -6.04 19.09 -0.75
C LEU A 214 -5.12 18.53 0.34
N ASP A 215 -3.83 18.39 0.05
CA ASP A 215 -2.85 17.93 1.03
C ASP A 215 -1.44 18.39 0.63
N PRO A 216 -0.88 19.45 1.24
CA PRO A 216 0.43 19.99 0.84
C PRO A 216 1.58 18.96 0.94
N ASP A 217 1.42 17.91 1.75
CA ASP A 217 2.43 16.86 1.91
C ASP A 217 2.42 15.86 0.73
N TRP A 218 1.50 15.97 -0.24
CA TRP A 218 1.43 15.05 -1.38
C TRP A 218 2.72 15.01 -2.20
N ARG A 219 3.53 16.08 -2.19
CA ARG A 219 4.78 16.20 -2.96
C ARG A 219 6.01 15.65 -2.27
N LEU A 220 5.92 15.27 -0.99
CA LEU A 220 7.06 14.80 -0.24
C LEU A 220 7.75 13.63 -0.97
N ASP A 221 9.08 13.63 -0.95
CA ASP A 221 9.84 12.50 -1.43
C ASP A 221 9.61 11.26 -0.54
N ARG A 222 10.24 10.13 -0.91
CA ARG A 222 10.00 8.86 -0.22
C ARG A 222 10.37 8.94 1.27
N GLU A 223 11.41 9.65 1.63
CA GLU A 223 11.92 9.73 3.00
C GLU A 223 11.09 10.70 3.83
N ALA A 224 10.88 11.91 3.34
CA ALA A 224 10.07 12.92 3.99
C ALA A 224 8.61 12.44 4.15
N ARG A 225 8.07 11.71 3.17
CA ARG A 225 6.76 11.06 3.26
C ARG A 225 6.69 10.03 4.39
N ARG A 226 7.71 9.19 4.55
CA ARG A 226 7.77 8.23 5.67
C ARG A 226 7.80 8.97 7.01
N GLY A 227 8.55 10.06 7.09
CA GLY A 227 8.57 10.93 8.27
C GLY A 227 7.19 11.54 8.56
N ALA A 228 6.51 12.09 7.55
CA ALA A 228 5.18 12.66 7.67
C ALA A 228 4.12 11.63 8.06
N MET A 229 4.15 10.43 7.46
CA MET A 229 3.29 9.31 7.85
C MET A 229 3.45 8.95 9.32
N ARG A 230 4.70 8.83 9.81
CA ARG A 230 4.96 8.54 11.24
C ARG A 230 4.42 9.65 12.15
N ARG A 231 4.66 10.92 11.81
CA ARG A 231 4.16 12.07 12.60
C ARG A 231 2.63 12.12 12.64
N ARG A 232 1.96 11.83 11.52
CA ARG A 232 0.50 11.82 11.42
C ARG A 232 -0.14 10.48 11.85
N LYS A 233 0.66 9.50 12.29
CA LYS A 233 0.23 8.12 12.58
C LYS A 233 -0.57 7.48 11.44
N VAL A 234 -0.25 7.82 10.20
CA VAL A 234 -0.92 7.30 9.01
C VAL A 234 -0.26 5.99 8.60
N ALA A 235 -1.07 4.94 8.43
CA ALA A 235 -0.60 3.67 7.91
C ALA A 235 0.08 3.86 6.53
N ASN A 236 1.10 3.08 6.22
CA ASN A 236 1.70 3.07 4.89
C ASN A 236 0.92 2.14 3.94
N GLY A 237 1.20 2.22 2.64
CA GLY A 237 0.47 1.42 1.65
C GLY A 237 0.60 -0.10 1.85
N HIS A 238 1.71 -0.58 2.41
CA HIS A 238 1.87 -2.00 2.77
C HIS A 238 0.96 -2.37 3.96
N GLN A 239 0.85 -1.49 4.95
CA GLN A 239 -0.07 -1.66 6.08
C GLN A 239 -1.53 -1.69 5.62
N VAL A 240 -1.95 -0.79 4.71
CA VAL A 240 -3.32 -0.84 4.13
C VAL A 240 -3.56 -2.10 3.31
N SER A 241 -2.59 -2.51 2.50
CA SER A 241 -2.71 -3.74 1.73
C SER A 241 -2.82 -4.96 2.65
N SER A 242 -1.99 -5.00 3.70
CA SER A 242 -2.04 -6.05 4.74
C SER A 242 -3.40 -6.07 5.42
N PHE A 243 -3.96 -4.90 5.77
CA PHE A 243 -5.30 -4.78 6.34
C PHE A 243 -6.38 -5.28 5.38
N ARG A 244 -6.35 -4.93 4.09
CA ARG A 244 -7.34 -5.43 3.11
C ARG A 244 -7.28 -6.94 2.93
N THR A 245 -6.08 -7.50 2.87
CA THR A 245 -5.90 -8.96 2.83
C THR A 245 -6.48 -9.58 4.10
N PHE A 246 -6.19 -8.98 5.26
CA PHE A 246 -6.75 -9.43 6.52
C PHE A 246 -8.28 -9.34 6.56
N ASP A 247 -8.89 -8.22 6.20
CA ASP A 247 -10.35 -8.06 6.16
C ASP A 247 -11.00 -9.08 5.23
N ALA A 248 -10.39 -9.38 4.08
CA ALA A 248 -10.85 -10.44 3.19
C ALA A 248 -10.76 -11.83 3.85
N GLN A 249 -9.70 -12.13 4.60
CA GLN A 249 -9.57 -13.38 5.36
C GLN A 249 -10.66 -13.48 6.45
N VAL A 250 -10.92 -12.38 7.16
CA VAL A 250 -11.95 -12.29 8.20
C VAL A 250 -13.35 -12.53 7.61
N ARG A 251 -13.66 -11.89 6.48
CA ARG A 251 -14.93 -12.09 5.75
C ARG A 251 -15.06 -13.50 5.19
N ALA A 252 -13.98 -14.09 4.69
CA ALA A 252 -13.97 -15.47 4.23
C ALA A 252 -14.25 -16.47 5.37
N ALA A 253 -13.87 -16.14 6.60
CA ALA A 253 -14.20 -16.92 7.80
C ALA A 253 -15.63 -16.67 8.34
N GLY A 254 -16.45 -15.87 7.65
CA GLY A 254 -17.86 -15.66 7.99
C GLY A 254 -18.15 -14.47 8.92
N PHE A 255 -17.15 -13.64 9.23
CA PHE A 255 -17.33 -12.46 10.07
C PHE A 255 -17.57 -11.20 9.22
N GLU A 256 -18.34 -10.24 9.74
CA GLU A 256 -18.65 -9.00 9.01
C GLU A 256 -17.42 -8.07 8.83
N GLY A 257 -16.39 -8.26 9.65
CA GLY A 257 -15.13 -7.52 9.66
C GLY A 257 -14.36 -7.77 10.96
N ALA A 258 -13.28 -7.02 11.18
CA ALA A 258 -12.41 -7.18 12.35
C ALA A 258 -13.16 -7.03 13.70
N ALA A 259 -14.13 -6.11 13.79
CA ALA A 259 -14.96 -5.93 14.98
C ALA A 259 -15.86 -7.15 15.26
N GLY A 260 -16.41 -7.78 14.22
CA GLY A 260 -17.20 -9.01 14.36
C GLY A 260 -16.36 -10.20 14.86
N LEU A 261 -15.14 -10.32 14.34
CA LEU A 261 -14.18 -11.33 14.83
C LEU A 261 -13.78 -11.09 16.29
N LEU A 262 -13.49 -9.83 16.67
CA LEU A 262 -13.17 -9.49 18.06
C LEU A 262 -14.34 -9.77 19.00
N ARG A 263 -15.55 -9.33 18.65
CA ARG A 263 -16.77 -9.62 19.42
C ARG A 263 -16.94 -11.11 19.68
N HIS A 264 -16.75 -11.94 18.65
CA HIS A 264 -16.79 -13.38 18.79
C HIS A 264 -15.72 -13.88 19.78
N GLY A 265 -14.48 -13.41 19.66
CA GLY A 265 -13.42 -13.78 20.58
C GLY A 265 -13.68 -13.38 22.03
N ILE A 266 -14.27 -12.21 22.26
CA ILE A 266 -14.59 -11.75 23.61
C ILE A 266 -15.70 -12.61 24.24
N VAL A 267 -16.76 -12.91 23.47
CA VAL A 267 -17.91 -13.71 23.94
C VAL A 267 -17.54 -15.18 24.14
N GLU A 268 -16.70 -15.75 23.28
CA GLU A 268 -16.26 -17.16 23.36
C GLU A 268 -14.97 -17.34 24.15
N HIS A 269 -14.53 -16.29 24.86
CA HIS A 269 -13.36 -16.31 25.73
C HIS A 269 -12.04 -16.69 25.03
N LEU A 270 -11.90 -16.34 23.75
CA LEU A 270 -10.76 -16.68 22.91
C LEU A 270 -9.62 -15.66 23.02
N GLY A 271 -8.39 -16.17 22.99
CA GLY A 271 -7.19 -15.36 22.84
C GLY A 271 -6.82 -15.10 21.38
N PRO A 272 -5.79 -14.28 21.12
CA PRO A 272 -5.36 -13.95 19.77
C PRO A 272 -4.94 -15.15 18.91
N SER A 273 -4.36 -16.19 19.52
CA SER A 273 -3.95 -17.39 18.77
C SER A 273 -5.15 -18.12 18.17
N GLU A 274 -6.18 -18.36 18.96
CA GLU A 274 -7.39 -19.06 18.52
C GLU A 274 -8.17 -18.24 17.50
N LEU A 275 -8.31 -16.94 17.72
CA LEU A 275 -8.87 -16.03 16.72
C LEU A 275 -8.06 -16.04 15.42
N GLY A 276 -6.74 -16.16 15.53
CA GLY A 276 -5.84 -16.29 14.40
C GLY A 276 -6.10 -17.55 13.59
N ASP A 277 -6.28 -18.69 14.26
CA ASP A 277 -6.57 -19.97 13.63
C ASP A 277 -7.89 -19.93 12.83
N LEU A 278 -8.92 -19.25 13.35
CA LEU A 278 -10.20 -19.06 12.66
C LEU A 278 -10.07 -18.35 11.30
N VAL A 279 -9.08 -17.46 11.14
CA VAL A 279 -8.90 -16.64 9.93
C VAL A 279 -7.62 -16.95 9.16
N GLY A 280 -6.87 -17.99 9.56
CA GLY A 280 -5.61 -18.38 8.94
C GLY A 280 -4.51 -17.32 9.09
N VAL A 281 -4.43 -16.67 10.26
CA VAL A 281 -3.42 -15.65 10.60
C VAL A 281 -2.77 -16.01 11.93
N ARG A 282 -1.46 -15.80 12.07
CA ARG A 282 -0.79 -16.04 13.36
C ARG A 282 -1.31 -15.10 14.44
N GLY A 283 -1.52 -15.59 15.66
CA GLY A 283 -2.07 -14.79 16.76
C GLY A 283 -1.25 -13.53 17.10
N ASP A 284 0.08 -13.61 17.02
CA ASP A 284 0.99 -12.46 17.20
C ASP A 284 0.85 -11.40 16.09
N SER A 285 0.39 -11.81 14.92
CA SER A 285 0.18 -10.97 13.74
C SER A 285 -1.26 -10.46 13.67
N LEU A 286 -2.19 -11.16 14.32
CA LEU A 286 -3.61 -10.82 14.34
C LEU A 286 -3.83 -9.43 14.92
N LEU A 287 -3.33 -9.18 16.13
CA LEU A 287 -3.51 -7.89 16.81
C LEU A 287 -2.86 -6.74 16.04
N LYS A 288 -1.68 -6.96 15.45
CA LYS A 288 -1.05 -5.99 14.52
C LYS A 288 -1.98 -5.68 13.36
N ARG A 289 -2.57 -6.70 12.73
CA ARG A 289 -3.43 -6.50 11.55
C ARG A 289 -4.77 -5.86 11.90
N MET A 290 -5.30 -6.08 13.10
CA MET A 290 -6.53 -5.44 13.58
C MET A 290 -6.34 -3.94 13.83
N THR A 291 -5.18 -3.55 14.36
CA THR A 291 -4.88 -2.15 14.73
C THR A 291 -4.26 -1.36 13.58
N VAL A 292 -3.40 -1.98 12.79
CA VAL A 292 -2.60 -1.28 11.80
C VAL A 292 -3.36 -1.13 10.48
N GLY A 293 -3.77 0.09 10.17
CA GLY A 293 -4.40 0.44 8.89
C GLY A 293 -5.92 0.29 8.88
N ASN A 294 -6.52 -0.08 10.01
CA ASN A 294 -7.95 0.03 10.22
C ASN A 294 -8.29 1.51 10.52
N PRO A 295 -9.16 2.17 9.74
CA PRO A 295 -9.59 3.54 10.04
C PRO A 295 -10.41 3.63 11.32
N GLU A 296 -11.05 2.54 11.74
CA GLU A 296 -11.80 2.44 12.98
C GLU A 296 -11.03 1.53 13.94
N ASN A 297 -10.86 1.93 15.19
CA ASN A 297 -10.26 1.04 16.17
C ASN A 297 -11.28 -0.05 16.50
N PRO A 298 -11.07 -1.32 16.10
CA PRO A 298 -12.12 -2.32 16.23
C PRO A 298 -12.38 -2.71 17.70
N PHE A 299 -11.51 -2.29 18.63
CA PHE A 299 -11.71 -2.45 20.08
C PHE A 299 -12.76 -1.48 20.63
N ASP A 300 -12.89 -0.27 20.06
CA ASP A 300 -13.91 0.71 20.48
C ASP A 300 -15.32 0.15 20.22
N ALA A 301 -15.47 -0.68 19.18
CA ALA A 301 -16.73 -1.36 18.83
C ALA A 301 -17.06 -2.59 19.70
N THR A 302 -16.21 -2.90 20.68
CA THR A 302 -16.36 -4.02 21.60
C THR A 302 -16.19 -3.63 23.07
N GLU A 303 -16.09 -2.34 23.37
CA GLU A 303 -15.88 -1.83 24.73
C GLU A 303 -16.98 -2.32 25.69
N GLU A 304 -18.23 -2.42 25.21
CA GLU A 304 -19.37 -2.87 26.00
C GLU A 304 -19.33 -4.35 26.39
N LEU A 305 -18.42 -5.13 25.79
CA LEU A 305 -18.22 -6.55 26.09
C LEU A 305 -17.10 -6.80 27.09
N CYS A 306 -16.38 -5.75 27.52
CA CYS A 306 -15.39 -5.87 28.56
C CYS A 306 -16.09 -6.01 29.92
N SER A 307 -15.98 -7.18 30.53
CA SER A 307 -16.48 -7.50 31.86
C SER A 307 -15.48 -7.13 32.97
N SER A 308 -14.18 -7.07 32.66
CA SER A 308 -13.17 -6.47 33.53
C SER A 308 -13.49 -4.98 33.78
N VAL A 309 -13.54 -4.57 35.04
CA VAL A 309 -13.88 -3.19 35.45
C VAL A 309 -12.81 -2.62 36.37
N PHE A 310 -12.75 -1.30 36.52
CA PHE A 310 -11.76 -0.66 37.40
C PHE A 310 -11.74 -1.30 38.80
N GLY A 311 -10.57 -1.81 39.20
CA GLY A 311 -10.34 -2.51 40.46
C GLY A 311 -10.57 -4.03 40.43
N MET A 312 -11.06 -4.59 39.31
CA MET A 312 -11.40 -6.01 39.19
C MET A 312 -11.07 -6.57 37.79
N LEU A 313 -10.27 -7.63 37.77
CA LEU A 313 -10.00 -8.41 36.56
C LEU A 313 -11.00 -9.56 36.47
N ASP A 314 -11.71 -9.70 35.36
CA ASP A 314 -12.58 -10.85 35.13
C ASP A 314 -11.74 -12.09 34.78
N ASP A 315 -12.15 -13.23 35.32
CA ASP A 315 -11.45 -14.51 35.23
C ASP A 315 -12.47 -15.64 35.03
N ASP A 316 -12.34 -16.40 33.94
CA ASP A 316 -13.25 -17.51 33.62
C ASP A 316 -12.80 -18.85 34.23
N GLY A 317 -11.75 -18.82 35.06
CA GLY A 317 -11.12 -19.98 35.68
C GLY A 317 -9.98 -20.57 34.86
N SER A 318 -9.78 -20.15 33.62
CA SER A 318 -8.66 -20.54 32.75
C SER A 318 -7.91 -19.35 32.16
N ARG A 319 -8.58 -18.20 32.04
CA ARG A 319 -8.13 -16.99 31.38
C ARG A 319 -8.69 -15.77 32.09
N VAL A 320 -7.92 -14.70 32.02
CA VAL A 320 -8.32 -13.38 32.49
C VAL A 320 -8.57 -12.43 31.33
N GLN A 321 -9.56 -11.55 31.46
CA GLN A 321 -9.94 -10.60 30.43
C GLN A 321 -9.12 -9.30 30.53
N CYS A 322 -8.54 -8.84 29.43
CA CYS A 322 -7.79 -7.58 29.38
C CYS A 322 -8.72 -6.36 29.33
N HIS A 323 -8.52 -5.37 30.21
CA HIS A 323 -9.27 -4.10 30.21
C HIS A 323 -9.10 -3.27 28.93
N GLU A 324 -7.97 -3.38 28.24
CA GLU A 324 -7.62 -2.51 27.11
C GLU A 324 -8.18 -3.02 25.77
N CYS A 325 -8.50 -4.31 25.67
CA CYS A 325 -8.94 -4.91 24.40
C CYS A 325 -10.10 -5.92 24.53
N GLY A 326 -10.53 -6.25 25.75
CA GLY A 326 -11.60 -7.22 26.01
C GLY A 326 -11.24 -8.69 25.77
N LEU A 327 -10.08 -9.00 25.16
CA LEU A 327 -9.67 -10.38 24.87
C LEU A 327 -9.20 -11.14 26.11
N TRP A 328 -9.19 -12.46 25.99
CA TRP A 328 -8.92 -13.39 27.09
C TRP A 328 -7.54 -14.02 27.01
N PHE A 329 -6.86 -14.13 28.15
CA PHE A 329 -5.48 -14.60 28.22
C PHE A 329 -5.24 -15.48 29.43
N GLY A 330 -4.59 -16.63 29.25
CA GLY A 330 -4.08 -17.39 30.40
C GLY A 330 -3.01 -16.61 31.18
N VAL A 331 -2.20 -15.81 30.48
CA VAL A 331 -1.12 -14.99 31.06
C VAL A 331 -1.14 -13.58 30.48
N LEU A 332 -1.91 -12.70 31.12
CA LEU A 332 -2.18 -11.35 30.63
C LEU A 332 -0.95 -10.43 30.60
N TYR A 333 -0.02 -10.53 31.56
CA TYR A 333 1.12 -9.60 31.60
C TYR A 333 1.99 -9.64 30.32
N ARG A 334 2.02 -10.78 29.61
CA ARG A 334 2.74 -10.92 28.33
C ARG A 334 2.07 -10.13 27.21
N HIS A 335 0.73 -10.07 27.24
CA HIS A 335 -0.06 -9.32 26.28
C HIS A 335 0.06 -7.80 26.47
N LEU A 336 0.35 -7.31 27.67
CA LEU A 336 0.38 -5.86 27.94
C LEU A 336 1.38 -5.08 27.09
N THR A 337 2.46 -5.72 26.61
CA THR A 337 3.42 -5.11 25.67
C THR A 337 2.82 -4.63 24.35
N TRP A 338 1.59 -5.07 24.02
CA TRP A 338 0.83 -4.63 22.86
C TRP A 338 0.08 -3.31 23.07
N HIS A 339 -0.09 -2.91 24.33
CA HIS A 339 -0.73 -1.66 24.72
C HIS A 339 0.32 -0.59 24.99
N THR A 340 -0.10 0.67 24.84
CA THR A 340 0.78 1.81 25.04
C THR A 340 0.62 2.35 26.46
N GLY A 341 1.73 2.45 27.17
CA GLY A 341 1.85 3.12 28.46
C GLY A 341 1.67 4.63 28.36
N ASP A 342 1.51 5.30 29.50
CA ASP A 342 1.36 6.76 29.56
C ASP A 342 2.63 7.48 29.07
N ASP A 343 3.77 6.80 29.12
CA ASP A 343 5.08 7.24 28.61
C ASP A 343 5.26 7.03 27.09
N GLY A 344 4.25 6.46 26.41
CA GLY A 344 4.32 6.09 25.00
C GLY A 344 5.10 4.80 24.72
N GLY A 345 5.63 4.13 25.75
CA GLY A 345 6.28 2.83 25.64
C GLY A 345 5.30 1.66 25.74
N PRO A 346 5.78 0.40 25.74
CA PRO A 346 4.96 -0.76 26.04
C PRO A 346 4.40 -0.70 27.46
N LEU A 347 3.11 -1.00 27.64
CA LEU A 347 2.47 -0.97 28.96
C LEU A 347 3.03 -2.08 29.87
N SER A 348 3.62 -1.68 31.00
CA SER A 348 4.12 -2.62 32.01
C SER A 348 3.00 -3.18 32.87
N ALA A 349 3.24 -4.32 33.55
CA ALA A 349 2.27 -4.89 34.49
C ALA A 349 1.95 -3.95 35.66
N GLU A 350 2.95 -3.23 36.17
CA GLU A 350 2.77 -2.23 37.23
C GLU A 350 1.92 -1.05 36.75
N ALA A 351 2.24 -0.51 35.57
CA ALA A 351 1.48 0.59 34.97
C ALA A 351 0.03 0.17 34.66
N TYR A 352 -0.18 -1.04 34.15
CA TYR A 352 -1.51 -1.60 33.91
C TYR A 352 -2.33 -1.70 35.19
N ARG A 353 -1.77 -2.29 36.25
CA ARG A 353 -2.47 -2.37 37.55
C ARG A 353 -2.85 -1.01 38.09
N LYS A 354 -1.91 -0.06 38.06
CA LYS A 354 -2.14 1.31 38.50
C LYS A 354 -3.25 1.99 37.68
N ARG A 355 -3.20 1.86 36.35
CA ARG A 355 -4.18 2.45 35.42
C ARG A 355 -5.59 1.92 35.68
N HIS A 356 -5.72 0.63 35.97
CA HIS A 356 -7.01 -0.04 36.17
C HIS A 356 -7.37 -0.26 37.64
N GLY A 357 -6.68 0.41 38.58
CA GLY A 357 -7.00 0.34 40.01
C GLY A 357 -6.81 -1.03 40.67
N LEU A 358 -6.06 -1.94 40.04
CA LEU A 358 -5.83 -3.30 40.54
C LEU A 358 -4.81 -3.29 41.70
N PRO A 359 -4.95 -4.17 42.71
CA PRO A 359 -3.95 -4.37 43.75
C PRO A 359 -2.57 -4.66 43.15
N ALA A 360 -1.51 -4.11 43.76
CA ALA A 360 -0.15 -4.21 43.22
C ALA A 360 0.36 -5.66 43.11
N ASP A 361 -0.14 -6.54 43.99
CA ASP A 361 0.16 -7.96 44.10
C ASP A 361 -0.83 -8.86 43.32
N LEU A 362 -1.89 -8.30 42.72
CA LEU A 362 -2.86 -9.10 41.96
C LEU A 362 -2.16 -9.81 40.79
N PRO A 363 -2.26 -11.15 40.68
CA PRO A 363 -1.71 -11.88 39.55
C PRO A 363 -2.43 -11.47 38.26
N LEU A 364 -1.67 -11.14 37.21
CA LEU A 364 -2.20 -10.90 35.87
C LEU A 364 -2.16 -12.20 35.05
N ARG A 365 -2.72 -13.26 35.63
CA ARG A 365 -2.90 -14.61 35.07
C ARG A 365 -4.10 -15.24 35.78
N SER A 366 -4.75 -16.18 35.13
CA SER A 366 -5.80 -16.98 35.79
C SER A 366 -5.18 -17.99 36.75
N ASP A 367 -5.88 -18.29 37.85
CA ASP A 367 -5.44 -19.30 38.84
C ASP A 367 -5.48 -20.72 38.28
N GLY A 368 -6.38 -21.00 37.34
CA GLY A 368 -6.46 -22.29 36.63
C GLY A 368 -5.62 -22.33 35.35
N ALA A 369 -4.94 -21.24 34.99
CA ALA A 369 -3.95 -21.30 33.93
C ALA A 369 -2.81 -22.23 34.40
N PRO A 370 -2.42 -23.25 33.60
CA PRO A 370 -1.39 -24.21 34.01
C PRO A 370 -0.15 -23.45 34.50
N GLU A 371 0.24 -23.74 35.74
CA GLU A 371 1.18 -22.94 36.52
C GLU A 371 2.54 -22.79 35.84
N THR A 372 2.85 -23.71 34.93
CA THR A 372 3.94 -23.63 33.96
C THR A 372 3.54 -24.23 32.62
N LEU A 373 3.87 -23.53 31.53
CA LEU A 373 3.99 -24.12 30.19
C LEU A 373 5.02 -25.27 30.17
N SER A 374 5.86 -25.44 31.21
CA SER A 374 6.89 -26.47 31.28
C SER A 374 6.30 -27.89 31.19
N GLY A 375 5.15 -28.15 31.81
CA GLY A 375 4.50 -29.46 31.72
C GLY A 375 3.95 -29.80 30.33
N GLN A 376 3.66 -28.79 29.49
CA GLN A 376 3.25 -29.03 28.10
C GLN A 376 4.43 -29.45 27.23
N TRP A 377 5.62 -28.93 27.50
CA TRP A 377 6.82 -29.29 26.73
C TRP A 377 7.29 -30.71 27.01
N ASP A 378 7.14 -31.20 28.24
CA ASP A 378 7.43 -32.61 28.55
C ASP A 378 6.56 -33.56 27.70
N ALA A 379 5.27 -33.24 27.54
CA ALA A 379 4.37 -34.01 26.69
C ALA A 379 4.79 -33.93 25.21
N HIS A 380 5.07 -32.73 24.69
CA HIS A 380 5.53 -32.55 23.31
C HIS A 380 6.86 -33.27 23.02
N LEU A 381 7.81 -33.21 23.95
CA LEU A 381 9.08 -33.92 23.85
C LEU A 381 8.84 -35.43 23.83
N GLN A 382 8.04 -35.98 24.75
CA GLN A 382 7.71 -37.41 24.78
C GLN A 382 6.98 -37.88 23.52
N GLU A 383 5.99 -37.12 23.03
CA GLU A 383 5.28 -37.39 21.77
C GLU A 383 6.24 -37.39 20.57
N ALA A 384 7.23 -36.48 20.57
CA ALA A 384 8.29 -36.43 19.56
C ALA A 384 9.41 -37.47 19.78
N GLY A 385 9.32 -38.29 20.82
CA GLY A 385 10.26 -39.37 21.13
C GLY A 385 11.51 -38.94 21.90
N PHE A 386 11.49 -37.78 22.55
CA PHE A 386 12.59 -37.24 23.35
C PHE A 386 12.30 -37.30 24.85
N ALA A 387 13.30 -37.66 25.64
CA ALA A 387 13.18 -37.72 27.10
C ALA A 387 13.31 -36.34 27.78
N SER A 388 14.03 -35.41 27.16
CA SER A 388 14.24 -34.03 27.64
C SER A 388 14.69 -33.10 26.51
N TRP A 389 14.84 -31.81 26.79
CA TRP A 389 15.42 -30.86 25.84
C TRP A 389 16.87 -31.18 25.47
N GLU A 390 17.67 -31.63 26.43
CA GLU A 390 19.05 -32.06 26.21
C GLU A 390 19.13 -33.25 25.25
N ASP A 391 18.27 -34.25 25.45
CA ASP A 391 18.14 -35.41 24.56
C ASP A 391 17.73 -34.99 23.15
N ALA A 392 16.73 -34.10 23.04
CA ALA A 392 16.29 -33.58 21.76
C ALA A 392 17.41 -32.82 21.02
N LEU A 393 18.15 -31.95 21.70
CA LEU A 393 19.24 -31.17 21.12
C LEU A 393 20.44 -32.05 20.74
N ALA A 394 20.78 -33.04 21.57
CA ALA A 394 21.80 -34.04 21.26
C ALA A 394 21.44 -34.82 19.99
N ALA A 395 20.20 -35.31 19.90
CA ALA A 395 19.69 -36.00 18.72
C ALA A 395 19.75 -35.11 17.47
N MET A 396 19.36 -33.83 17.56
CA MET A 396 19.47 -32.91 16.41
C MET A 396 20.91 -32.68 15.97
N ALA A 397 21.84 -32.51 16.91
CA ALA A 397 23.26 -32.33 16.61
C ALA A 397 23.86 -33.58 15.94
N GLN A 398 23.48 -34.77 16.41
CA GLN A 398 23.90 -36.07 15.87
C GLN A 398 23.33 -36.35 14.47
N ASP A 399 22.06 -36.01 14.23
CA ASP A 399 21.34 -36.28 12.97
C ASP A 399 21.56 -35.21 11.89
N HIS A 400 22.45 -34.26 12.13
CA HIS A 400 22.72 -33.13 11.23
C HIS A 400 21.51 -32.20 11.00
N LEU A 401 20.73 -31.95 12.05
CA LEU A 401 19.51 -31.14 12.02
C LEU A 401 19.64 -29.84 12.82
N GLY A 402 18.74 -28.90 12.54
CA GLY A 402 18.66 -27.59 13.20
C GLY A 402 17.36 -27.42 14.00
N LEU A 403 17.19 -26.22 14.58
CA LEU A 403 15.98 -25.89 15.35
C LEU A 403 14.70 -25.89 14.51
N SER A 404 14.80 -25.67 13.19
CA SER A 404 13.64 -25.78 12.30
C SER A 404 13.05 -27.19 12.32
N GLU A 405 13.89 -28.21 12.18
CA GLU A 405 13.44 -29.60 12.17
C GLU A 405 13.02 -30.08 13.56
N LEU A 406 13.69 -29.61 14.62
CA LEU A 406 13.21 -29.85 15.98
C LEU A 406 11.82 -29.25 16.19
N GLY A 407 11.59 -28.04 15.68
CA GLY A 407 10.29 -27.40 15.73
C GLY A 407 9.23 -28.26 15.04
N GLU A 408 9.51 -28.72 13.82
CA GLU A 408 8.59 -29.59 13.07
C GLU A 408 8.23 -30.86 13.85
N ARG A 409 9.22 -31.51 14.49
CA ARG A 409 8.97 -32.70 15.34
C ARG A 409 8.11 -32.38 16.56
N LEU A 410 8.30 -31.22 17.17
CA LEU A 410 7.54 -30.77 18.35
C LEU A 410 6.22 -30.09 17.98
N GLY A 411 5.86 -29.99 16.70
CA GLY A 411 4.64 -29.29 16.25
C GLY A 411 4.70 -27.76 16.45
N VAL A 412 5.89 -27.18 16.56
CA VAL A 412 6.10 -25.74 16.77
C VAL A 412 7.05 -25.16 15.73
N ARG A 413 7.09 -23.83 15.60
CA ARG A 413 8.01 -23.21 14.63
C ARG A 413 9.41 -23.13 15.23
N GLY A 414 10.43 -23.54 14.47
CA GLY A 414 11.81 -23.53 14.94
C GLY A 414 12.36 -22.15 15.35
N ASP A 415 11.79 -21.06 14.82
CA ASP A 415 12.15 -19.69 15.22
C ASP A 415 11.66 -19.31 16.63
N ALA A 416 10.68 -20.04 17.18
CA ALA A 416 10.20 -19.85 18.54
C ALA A 416 11.03 -20.62 19.59
N LEU A 417 11.73 -21.69 19.17
CA LEU A 417 12.45 -22.57 20.09
C LEU A 417 13.55 -21.91 20.92
N PRO A 418 14.35 -20.93 20.43
CA PRO A 418 15.35 -20.27 21.27
C PRO A 418 14.75 -19.64 22.55
N ALA A 419 13.59 -18.99 22.42
CA ALA A 419 12.92 -18.38 23.56
C ALA A 419 12.27 -19.41 24.50
N VAL A 420 11.90 -20.58 23.97
CA VAL A 420 11.43 -21.72 24.76
C VAL A 420 12.60 -22.32 25.54
N LEU A 421 13.70 -22.66 24.86
CA LEU A 421 14.90 -23.23 25.47
C LEU A 421 15.46 -22.35 26.58
N ALA A 422 15.58 -21.04 26.35
CA ALA A 422 16.06 -20.09 27.36
C ALA A 422 15.17 -20.03 28.61
N ARG A 423 13.90 -20.46 28.52
CA ARG A 423 12.94 -20.46 29.63
C ARG A 423 12.86 -21.82 30.32
N GLU A 424 12.79 -22.90 29.53
CA GLU A 424 12.49 -24.25 30.03
C GLU A 424 13.76 -25.03 30.40
N ALA A 425 14.93 -24.67 29.86
CA ALA A 425 16.21 -25.30 30.17
C ALA A 425 17.15 -24.28 30.86
N PRO A 426 16.99 -24.03 32.18
CA PRO A 426 17.70 -22.98 32.91
C PRO A 426 19.23 -23.16 33.03
N GLY A 427 19.79 -24.23 32.45
CA GLY A 427 21.22 -24.44 32.30
C GLY A 427 21.77 -23.94 30.97
N ASP A 428 22.93 -24.45 30.55
CA ASP A 428 23.40 -24.32 29.17
C ASP A 428 22.79 -25.48 28.35
N PRO A 429 21.66 -25.30 27.65
CA PRO A 429 21.03 -26.38 26.89
C PRO A 429 21.95 -26.91 25.78
N TRP A 430 22.95 -26.11 25.37
CA TRP A 430 23.86 -26.47 24.29
C TRP A 430 24.98 -27.39 24.75
N ALA A 431 25.18 -27.60 26.06
CA ALA A 431 26.13 -28.56 26.58
C ALA A 431 25.86 -29.98 26.05
N ALA A 432 24.58 -30.34 25.86
CA ALA A 432 24.17 -31.63 25.31
C ALA A 432 24.65 -31.86 23.86
N THR A 433 24.89 -30.78 23.10
CA THR A 433 25.39 -30.86 21.71
C THR A 433 26.90 -31.01 21.61
N GLU A 434 27.64 -30.75 22.70
CA GLU A 434 29.11 -30.70 22.68
C GLU A 434 29.77 -31.99 22.15
N PRO A 435 29.32 -33.21 22.53
CA PRO A 435 29.90 -34.44 21.99
C PRO A 435 29.79 -34.61 20.47
N PHE A 436 28.81 -33.95 19.85
CA PHE A 436 28.51 -34.04 18.41
C PHE A 436 29.02 -32.84 17.62
N ARG A 437 29.70 -31.90 18.29
CA ARG A 437 30.21 -30.68 17.68
C ARG A 437 31.56 -30.93 17.00
N VAL A 438 31.51 -31.04 15.69
CA VAL A 438 32.67 -31.24 14.81
C VAL A 438 33.24 -29.90 14.29
N SER A 439 32.38 -28.90 14.12
CA SER A 439 32.80 -27.53 13.80
C SER A 439 33.60 -26.92 14.93
N ARG A 440 34.68 -26.23 14.57
CA ARG A 440 35.58 -25.54 15.50
C ARG A 440 35.82 -24.12 15.03
N PHE A 441 36.41 -23.31 15.91
CA PHE A 441 36.83 -21.97 15.52
C PHE A 441 37.69 -22.00 14.24
N GLY A 442 37.35 -21.14 13.28
CA GLY A 442 38.02 -21.06 11.98
C GLY A 442 37.68 -22.20 10.98
N HIS A 443 36.91 -23.20 11.38
CA HIS A 443 36.51 -24.33 10.53
C HIS A 443 35.05 -24.73 10.78
N LEU A 444 34.20 -24.42 9.81
CA LEU A 444 32.81 -24.91 9.80
C LEU A 444 32.79 -26.24 9.05
N GLU A 445 32.37 -27.28 9.75
CA GLU A 445 32.08 -28.56 9.13
C GLU A 445 30.81 -28.43 8.30
N ASP A 446 30.83 -29.08 7.13
CA ASP A 446 29.76 -29.08 6.15
C ASP A 446 29.53 -30.50 5.66
N ASP A 447 28.27 -30.96 5.68
CA ASP A 447 27.89 -32.32 5.25
C ASP A 447 27.45 -32.39 3.78
N GLY A 448 27.57 -31.27 3.05
CA GLY A 448 27.15 -31.10 1.66
C GLY A 448 25.77 -30.44 1.50
N GLU A 449 24.92 -30.46 2.53
CA GLU A 449 23.64 -29.72 2.54
C GLU A 449 23.63 -28.59 3.59
N ARG A 450 24.33 -28.79 4.70
CA ARG A 450 24.27 -27.96 5.90
C ARG A 450 25.67 -27.77 6.47
N SER A 451 25.87 -26.61 7.09
CA SER A 451 27.07 -26.36 7.90
C SER A 451 26.70 -26.32 9.39
N GLN A 452 27.54 -26.91 10.23
CA GLN A 452 27.32 -26.93 11.67
C GLN A 452 27.76 -25.59 12.31
N CYS A 453 26.95 -25.08 13.24
CA CYS A 453 27.29 -23.92 14.04
C CYS A 453 28.26 -24.32 15.16
N HIS A 454 29.41 -23.67 15.28
CA HIS A 454 30.39 -24.01 16.32
C HIS A 454 30.01 -23.47 17.73
N GLU A 455 28.97 -22.64 17.83
CA GLU A 455 28.46 -22.12 19.10
C GLU A 455 27.38 -23.03 19.72
N CYS A 456 26.36 -23.43 18.96
CA CYS A 456 25.28 -24.32 19.44
C CYS A 456 25.40 -25.79 19.03
N GLY A 457 26.33 -26.17 18.14
CA GLY A 457 26.49 -27.56 17.68
C GLY A 457 25.41 -28.08 16.73
N LEU A 458 24.40 -27.28 16.36
CA LEU A 458 23.33 -27.65 15.43
C LEU A 458 23.66 -27.29 13.98
N TRP A 459 22.93 -27.89 13.03
CA TRP A 459 23.22 -27.81 11.60
C TRP A 459 22.21 -26.96 10.84
N TYR A 460 22.72 -26.11 9.94
CA TYR A 460 21.89 -25.15 9.20
C TYR A 460 22.29 -25.09 7.74
N ARG A 461 21.29 -25.03 6.83
CA ARG A 461 21.53 -24.78 5.40
C ARG A 461 22.30 -23.47 5.14
N ARG A 462 22.14 -22.49 6.03
CA ARG A 462 22.85 -21.20 6.00
C ARG A 462 23.18 -20.76 7.41
N VAL A 463 24.31 -21.22 7.93
CA VAL A 463 24.76 -20.85 9.29
C VAL A 463 24.84 -19.32 9.48
N GLY A 464 25.18 -18.56 8.43
CA GLY A 464 25.26 -17.10 8.51
C GLY A 464 23.93 -16.39 8.85
N SER A 465 22.79 -16.97 8.48
CA SER A 465 21.48 -16.45 8.89
C SER A 465 21.13 -16.80 10.34
N HIS A 466 21.71 -17.88 10.88
CA HIS A 466 21.52 -18.31 12.25
C HIS A 466 22.39 -17.53 13.24
N VAL A 467 23.60 -17.10 12.86
CA VAL A 467 24.58 -16.45 13.77
C VAL A 467 23.99 -15.33 14.62
N SER A 468 23.07 -14.53 14.08
CA SER A 468 22.40 -13.45 14.83
C SER A 468 21.55 -13.90 16.03
N ALA A 469 21.32 -15.21 16.19
CA ALA A 469 20.66 -15.78 17.37
C ALA A 469 21.61 -15.91 18.57
N HIS A 470 22.93 -15.76 18.36
CA HIS A 470 23.93 -15.73 19.41
C HIS A 470 24.28 -14.30 19.78
N SER A 471 24.57 -14.08 21.06
CA SER A 471 25.03 -12.79 21.57
C SER A 471 26.56 -12.75 21.70
N GLY A 472 27.13 -11.60 21.39
CA GLY A 472 28.51 -11.23 21.69
C GLY A 472 28.75 -11.02 23.19
N ASP A 473 29.99 -10.71 23.54
CA ASP A 473 30.38 -10.41 24.94
C ASP A 473 29.74 -9.11 25.46
N ASP A 474 29.31 -8.23 24.56
CA ASP A 474 28.58 -7.00 24.81
C ASP A 474 27.05 -7.21 24.93
N GLY A 475 26.57 -8.44 24.71
CA GLY A 475 25.15 -8.78 24.69
C GLY A 475 24.45 -8.52 23.37
N GLU A 476 25.11 -7.88 22.40
CA GLU A 476 24.53 -7.61 21.08
C GLU A 476 24.53 -8.87 20.20
N PRO A 477 23.60 -9.00 19.24
CA PRO A 477 23.61 -10.11 18.28
C PRO A 477 24.92 -10.17 17.49
N LEU A 478 25.52 -11.35 17.39
CA LEU A 478 26.73 -11.55 16.60
C LEU A 478 26.48 -11.28 15.12
N THR A 479 27.40 -10.56 14.50
CA THR A 479 27.57 -10.55 13.04
C THR A 479 28.31 -11.80 12.58
N PHE A 480 28.19 -12.12 11.29
CA PHE A 480 28.89 -13.28 10.72
C PHE A 480 30.42 -13.14 10.79
N ASP A 481 30.93 -11.91 10.68
CA ASP A 481 32.36 -11.64 10.76
C ASP A 481 32.88 -11.79 12.21
N GLU A 482 32.13 -11.30 13.20
CA GLU A 482 32.45 -11.51 14.61
C GLU A 482 32.42 -12.99 14.97
N TYR A 483 31.40 -13.72 14.51
CA TYR A 483 31.32 -15.17 14.69
C TYR A 483 32.50 -15.92 14.06
N ARG A 484 32.96 -15.51 12.88
CA ARG A 484 34.16 -16.11 12.26
C ARG A 484 35.45 -15.75 12.99
N ALA A 485 35.51 -14.60 13.65
CA ALA A 485 36.70 -14.08 14.32
C ALA A 485 36.78 -14.45 15.81
N ARG A 486 35.72 -15.01 16.40
CA ARG A 486 35.63 -15.32 17.83
C ARG A 486 36.27 -16.68 18.20
N PRO A 487 37.47 -16.72 18.79
CA PRO A 487 38.01 -17.96 19.36
C PRO A 487 37.11 -18.45 20.50
N ARG A 488 36.86 -19.76 20.57
CA ARG A 488 36.02 -20.37 21.63
C ARG A 488 36.60 -19.97 22.99
N GLY A 489 35.80 -19.29 23.84
CA GLY A 489 36.42 -18.67 25.01
C GLY A 489 35.54 -18.03 26.08
N ARG A 490 34.29 -18.46 26.29
CA ARG A 490 33.69 -18.57 27.63
C ARG A 490 32.34 -19.28 27.54
N ALA A 491 32.24 -20.45 28.18
CA ALA A 491 30.96 -20.90 28.72
C ALA A 491 30.30 -19.72 29.43
N GLY A 492 29.00 -19.53 29.19
CA GLY A 492 28.24 -18.39 29.67
C GLY A 492 28.56 -18.05 31.13
N ALA A 493 28.71 -16.75 31.39
CA ALA A 493 28.90 -16.19 32.72
C ALA A 493 27.63 -16.34 33.59
N ALA A 494 27.28 -17.58 33.95
CA ALA A 494 26.25 -17.90 34.94
C ALA A 494 26.73 -17.67 36.40
N ALA A 495 27.92 -17.08 36.62
CA ALA A 495 28.50 -16.85 37.94
C ALA A 495 28.71 -15.35 38.28
N ARG A 496 27.74 -14.48 37.98
CA ARG A 496 27.68 -13.10 38.52
C ARG A 496 26.27 -12.72 38.95
N ARG A 497 25.72 -13.47 39.91
CA ARG A 497 24.73 -13.01 40.88
C ARG A 497 25.00 -13.75 42.20
N GLU A 498 26.05 -13.33 42.90
CA GLU A 498 26.15 -13.36 44.36
C GLU A 498 26.18 -11.91 44.84
#